data_AF-A0A954IK57-F1
#
_entry.id   AF-A0A954IK57-F1
#
_cell.length_a   1.000
_cell.length_b   1.000
_cell.length_c   1.000
_cell.angle_alpha   90.00
_cell.angle_beta   90.00
_cell.angle_gamma   90.00
#
_symmetry.space_group_name_H-M   'P 1'
#
loop_
_entity.id
_entity.type
_entity.pdbx_description
1 polymer ?
#
loop_
_entity_poly.entity_id
_entity_poly.type
_entity_poly.pdbx_seq_one_letter_code
_entity_poly.pdbx_strand_id
1 'polypeptide(L)'
;RMFGQAETVLRDPNQIKHIPDDEAHTLAARITNDSKETPLNAIYCADVDLVSDLFFELRRTRGAGVDFDNVTFVLNCVDVLAGDDEFVALRSRRPTRRTLEYVEQQTSNLQKEISDVEEVARAKMDEEIDKYEKGQEEAIAELEANTEMDANSKRVRLQQMREELRNKLESRRDELETNLNDQIRKEGLRMRQEIRRVERRVQLFAWVVPAVIPICLGMFFLGLRGLAESNSVNPSRRR
;
A
#
# COMPACT_ATOMS: atom_id res chain seq x y z
N ARG A 1 5.71 31.77 14.48
CA ARG A 1 4.36 31.21 14.27
C ARG A 1 4.43 30.34 13.02
N MET A 2 4.87 29.10 13.19
CA MET A 2 4.87 28.06 12.16
C MET A 2 3.52 27.36 12.23
N PHE A 3 2.68 27.52 11.22
CA PHE A 3 1.62 26.55 10.95
C PHE A 3 2.15 25.69 9.80
N GLY A 4 2.77 24.57 10.16
CA GLY A 4 2.99 23.48 9.22
C GLY A 4 1.62 22.99 8.80
N GLN A 5 1.27 23.22 7.54
CA GLN A 5 0.18 22.49 6.92
C GLN A 5 0.55 21.03 7.01
N ALA A 6 -0.17 20.27 7.85
CA ALA A 6 -0.22 18.83 7.70
C ALA A 6 -0.79 18.61 6.30
N GLU A 7 0.09 18.31 5.35
CA GLU A 7 -0.30 17.77 4.07
C GLU A 7 -0.97 16.44 4.41
N THR A 8 -2.29 16.48 4.60
CA THR A 8 -3.11 15.27 4.57
C THR A 8 -2.92 14.75 3.16
N VAL A 9 -1.96 13.85 3.00
CA VAL A 9 -1.79 13.05 1.79
C VAL A 9 -3.16 12.44 1.57
N LEU A 10 -3.94 13.03 0.66
CA LEU A 10 -5.17 12.44 0.14
C LEU A 10 -4.69 11.17 -0.52
N ARG A 11 -4.70 10.09 0.26
CA ARG A 11 -4.33 8.75 -0.17
C ARG A 11 -5.20 8.53 -1.40
N ASP A 12 -4.55 8.41 -2.56
CA ASP A 12 -5.23 8.20 -3.83
C ASP A 12 -6.32 7.15 -3.60
N PRO A 13 -7.61 7.43 -3.87
CA PRO A 13 -8.69 6.48 -3.61
C PRO A 13 -8.48 5.15 -4.35
N ASN A 14 -7.55 5.10 -5.31
CA ASN A 14 -7.08 3.89 -5.97
C ASN A 14 -5.96 3.11 -5.24
N GLN A 15 -5.43 3.61 -4.13
CA GLN A 15 -4.40 2.98 -3.28
C GLN A 15 -4.96 2.29 -2.01
N ILE A 16 -6.27 1.99 -1.96
CA ILE A 16 -6.77 1.12 -0.90
C ILE A 16 -6.12 -0.25 -1.10
N LYS A 17 -5.14 -0.58 -0.26
CA LYS A 17 -4.45 -1.88 -0.27
C LYS A 17 -5.53 -2.96 -0.11
N HIS A 18 -5.86 -3.67 -1.19
CA HIS A 18 -6.55 -4.94 -1.09
C HIS A 18 -5.52 -5.92 -0.54
N ILE A 19 -5.55 -6.11 0.78
CA ILE A 19 -4.81 -7.20 1.42
C ILE A 19 -5.78 -8.38 1.34
N PRO A 20 -5.54 -9.38 0.48
CA PRO A 20 -6.34 -10.59 0.52
C PRO A 20 -6.10 -11.24 1.88
N ASP A 21 -7.11 -11.15 2.74
CA ASP A 21 -7.18 -11.90 3.99
C ASP A 21 -8.28 -12.96 3.82
N ASP A 22 -8.04 -14.15 4.34
CA ASP A 22 -8.99 -15.27 4.34
C ASP A 22 -10.04 -15.11 5.45
N GLU A 23 -9.90 -14.07 6.29
CA GLU A 23 -10.83 -13.74 7.36
C GLU A 23 -12.08 -12.98 6.88
N ALA A 24 -13.25 -13.51 7.22
CA ALA A 24 -14.53 -12.83 6.97
C ALA A 24 -14.76 -11.73 8.03
N HIS A 25 -14.42 -10.48 7.71
CA HIS A 25 -14.77 -9.34 8.56
C HIS A 25 -16.28 -9.09 8.55
N THR A 26 -16.96 -9.34 9.68
CA THR A 26 -18.40 -9.10 9.84
C THR A 26 -18.64 -7.71 10.42
N LEU A 27 -19.23 -6.81 9.63
CA LEU A 27 -19.55 -5.44 10.05
C LEU A 27 -20.95 -5.29 10.67
N ALA A 28 -21.88 -6.14 10.23
CA ALA A 28 -23.26 -6.13 10.70
C ALA A 28 -23.91 -7.52 10.61
N ALA A 29 -24.89 -7.78 11.47
CA ALA A 29 -25.65 -9.02 11.51
C ALA A 29 -27.16 -8.73 11.46
N ARG A 30 -27.88 -9.39 10.55
CA ARG A 30 -29.35 -9.37 10.52
C ARG A 30 -29.89 -10.48 11.42
N ILE A 31 -30.78 -10.14 12.34
CA ILE A 31 -31.44 -11.03 13.28
C ILE A 31 -32.93 -11.05 12.92
N THR A 32 -33.43 -12.21 12.50
CA THR A 32 -34.85 -12.39 12.16
C THR A 32 -35.51 -13.46 13.05
N ASN A 33 -36.77 -13.26 13.37
CA ASN A 33 -37.65 -14.24 13.99
C ASN A 33 -39.01 -14.15 13.31
N ASP A 34 -39.43 -15.23 12.66
CA ASP A 34 -40.72 -15.31 11.94
C ASP A 34 -41.85 -15.88 12.82
N SER A 35 -41.64 -15.98 14.13
CA SER A 35 -42.67 -16.42 15.07
C SER A 35 -43.86 -15.46 15.10
N LYS A 36 -45.07 -16.01 15.08
CA LYS A 36 -46.32 -15.23 15.19
C LYS A 36 -46.46 -14.51 16.54
N GLU A 37 -45.84 -15.04 17.58
CA GLU A 37 -45.94 -14.48 18.94
C GLU A 37 -44.90 -13.38 19.19
N THR A 38 -43.74 -13.45 18.53
CA THR A 38 -42.63 -12.51 18.70
C THR A 38 -41.87 -12.29 17.38
N PRO A 39 -42.50 -11.63 16.38
CA PRO A 39 -41.81 -11.31 15.14
C PRO A 39 -40.67 -10.33 15.42
N LEU A 40 -39.47 -10.61 14.90
CA LEU A 40 -38.28 -9.77 15.05
C LEU A 40 -37.62 -9.60 13.69
N ASN A 41 -37.29 -8.36 13.33
CA ASN A 41 -36.41 -8.04 12.22
C ASN A 41 -35.52 -6.90 12.69
N ALA A 42 -34.26 -7.20 13.00
CA ALA A 42 -33.30 -6.25 13.53
C ALA A 42 -31.97 -6.40 12.81
N ILE A 43 -31.24 -5.29 12.64
CA ILE A 43 -29.88 -5.29 12.10
C ILE A 43 -28.98 -4.69 13.17
N TYR A 44 -28.01 -5.48 13.61
CA TYR A 44 -26.98 -5.04 14.54
C TYR A 44 -25.74 -4.59 13.76
N CYS A 45 -25.29 -3.36 13.98
CA CYS A 45 -24.08 -2.80 13.40
C CYS A 45 -23.04 -2.59 14.50
N ALA A 46 -21.78 -2.95 14.23
CA ALA A 46 -20.72 -2.89 15.23
C ALA A 46 -20.27 -1.46 15.59
N ASP A 47 -20.53 -0.49 14.71
CA ASP A 47 -20.11 0.89 14.88
C ASP A 47 -21.22 1.87 14.43
N VAL A 48 -21.36 2.97 15.18
CA VAL A 48 -22.36 4.03 14.93
C VAL A 48 -21.87 5.02 13.89
N ASP A 49 -20.56 5.12 13.68
CA ASP A 49 -19.97 6.06 12.71
C ASP A 49 -20.41 5.80 11.27
N LEU A 50 -21.00 4.63 10.99
CA LEU A 50 -21.64 4.29 9.72
C LEU A 50 -22.82 5.21 9.36
N VAL A 51 -23.44 5.88 10.35
CA VAL A 51 -24.62 6.74 10.21
C VAL A 51 -24.32 8.19 10.61
N SER A 52 -23.16 8.72 10.20
CA SER A 52 -22.80 10.12 10.45
C SER A 52 -23.31 11.07 9.36
N ASP A 53 -23.85 12.23 9.76
CA ASP A 53 -24.34 13.30 8.88
C ASP A 53 -23.29 13.78 7.87
N LEU A 54 -22.01 13.73 8.28
CA LEU A 54 -20.88 14.10 7.44
C LEU A 54 -20.83 13.30 6.13
N PHE A 55 -21.14 12.00 6.18
CA PHE A 55 -21.11 11.14 4.99
C PHE A 55 -22.26 11.46 4.03
N PHE A 56 -23.42 11.87 4.54
CA PHE A 56 -24.54 12.30 3.70
C PHE A 56 -24.24 13.63 3.00
N GLU A 57 -23.59 14.58 3.69
CA GLU A 57 -23.19 15.86 3.11
C GLU A 57 -22.10 15.69 2.04
N LEU A 58 -21.11 14.82 2.30
CA LEU A 58 -20.07 14.48 1.32
C LEU A 58 -20.64 13.81 0.06
N ARG A 59 -21.63 12.90 0.21
CA ARG A 59 -22.35 12.28 -0.92
C ARG A 59 -23.12 13.30 -1.74
N ARG A 60 -23.77 14.30 -1.11
CA ARG A 60 -24.53 15.36 -1.79
C ARG A 60 -23.63 16.27 -2.62
N THR A 61 -22.47 16.62 -2.08
CA THR A 61 -21.56 17.58 -2.72
C THR A 61 -20.89 16.99 -3.97
N ARG A 62 -20.80 15.65 -4.12
CA ARG A 62 -20.19 14.90 -5.26
C ARG A 62 -18.78 15.37 -5.68
N GLY A 63 -18.17 16.31 -4.97
CA GLY A 63 -17.01 17.07 -5.43
C GLY A 63 -15.66 16.39 -5.23
N ALA A 64 -15.61 15.27 -4.50
CA ALA A 64 -14.35 14.64 -4.11
C ALA A 64 -13.99 13.38 -4.94
N GLY A 65 -14.86 12.92 -5.86
CA GLY A 65 -14.60 11.68 -6.61
C GLY A 65 -14.50 10.41 -5.75
N VAL A 66 -14.95 10.47 -4.49
CA VAL A 66 -14.99 9.35 -3.54
C VAL A 66 -16.44 8.95 -3.31
N ASP A 67 -16.79 7.73 -3.73
CA ASP A 67 -18.09 7.14 -3.45
C ASP A 67 -18.06 6.43 -2.08
N PHE A 68 -18.77 6.98 -1.11
CA PHE A 68 -18.95 6.35 0.20
C PHE A 68 -20.05 5.28 0.13
N ASP A 69 -19.69 4.05 0.47
CA ASP A 69 -20.61 2.89 0.46
C ASP A 69 -21.44 2.79 1.76
N ASN A 70 -21.02 3.46 2.84
CA ASN A 70 -21.73 3.46 4.14
C ASN A 70 -23.18 3.92 4.01
N VAL A 71 -23.42 4.99 3.24
CA VAL A 71 -24.77 5.53 3.00
C VAL A 71 -25.65 4.50 2.26
N THR A 72 -25.10 3.84 1.26
CA THR A 72 -25.79 2.78 0.50
C THR A 72 -26.13 1.59 1.40
N PHE A 73 -25.21 1.21 2.29
CA PHE A 73 -25.42 0.16 3.29
C PHE A 73 -26.57 0.50 4.24
N VAL A 74 -26.58 1.71 4.82
CA VAL A 74 -27.65 2.14 5.74
C VAL A 74 -29.01 2.17 5.03
N LEU A 75 -29.08 2.68 3.80
CA LEU A 75 -30.32 2.66 3.01
C LEU A 75 -30.79 1.23 2.74
N ASN A 76 -29.89 0.30 2.41
CA ASN A 76 -30.23 -1.12 2.28
C ASN A 76 -30.78 -1.69 3.59
N CYS A 77 -30.20 -1.34 4.74
CA CYS A 77 -30.70 -1.79 6.03
C CYS A 77 -32.13 -1.31 6.29
N VAL A 78 -32.43 -0.04 5.96
CA VAL A 78 -33.78 0.52 6.10
C VAL A 78 -34.77 -0.17 5.18
N ASP A 79 -34.41 -0.37 3.90
CA ASP A 79 -35.26 -1.06 2.92
C ASP A 79 -35.58 -2.50 3.39
N VAL A 80 -34.58 -3.24 3.89
CA VAL A 80 -34.74 -4.60 4.43
C VAL A 80 -35.57 -4.64 5.72
N LEU A 81 -35.46 -3.62 6.58
CA LEU A 81 -36.29 -3.51 7.78
C LEU A 81 -37.74 -3.16 7.44
N ALA A 82 -37.97 -2.43 6.34
CA ALA A 82 -39.29 -2.09 5.82
C ALA A 82 -39.95 -3.23 5.02
N GLY A 83 -39.19 -4.28 4.66
CA GLY A 83 -39.66 -5.43 3.89
C GLY A 83 -39.60 -5.25 2.36
N ASP A 84 -38.80 -4.30 1.88
CA ASP A 84 -38.54 -4.05 0.45
C ASP A 84 -37.15 -4.59 0.06
N ASP A 85 -37.05 -5.92 -0.04
CA ASP A 85 -35.78 -6.63 -0.27
C ASP A 85 -35.41 -6.74 -1.77
N GLU A 86 -36.34 -6.46 -2.69
CA GLU A 86 -36.26 -6.85 -4.11
C GLU A 86 -35.04 -6.24 -4.83
N PHE A 87 -34.70 -5.00 -4.52
CA PHE A 87 -33.60 -4.27 -5.18
C PHE A 87 -32.27 -4.31 -4.43
N VAL A 88 -32.27 -4.81 -3.19
CA VAL A 88 -31.07 -4.88 -2.33
C VAL A 88 -30.00 -5.77 -2.97
N ALA A 89 -30.41 -6.90 -3.57
CA ALA A 89 -29.52 -7.84 -4.24
C ALA A 89 -28.87 -7.29 -5.53
N LEU A 90 -29.49 -6.30 -6.16
CA LEU A 90 -28.94 -5.63 -7.34
C LEU A 90 -27.97 -4.51 -6.93
N ARG A 91 -28.31 -3.75 -5.89
CA ARG A 91 -27.50 -2.66 -5.35
C ARG A 91 -26.22 -3.15 -4.67
N SER A 92 -26.21 -4.39 -4.17
CA SER A 92 -25.05 -5.01 -3.52
C SER A 92 -24.01 -5.58 -4.49
N ARG A 93 -24.28 -5.62 -5.80
CA ARG A 93 -23.29 -6.09 -6.80
C ARG A 93 -22.16 -5.08 -6.96
N ARG A 94 -21.05 -5.33 -6.28
CA ARG A 94 -19.80 -4.60 -6.50
C ARG A 94 -19.14 -5.11 -7.78
N PRO A 95 -18.58 -4.23 -8.64
CA PRO A 95 -17.62 -4.67 -9.64
C PRO A 95 -16.45 -5.33 -8.92
N THR A 96 -16.33 -6.65 -9.03
CA THR A 96 -15.16 -7.38 -8.55
C THR A 96 -13.98 -6.92 -9.39
N ARG A 97 -12.97 -6.34 -8.72
CA ARG A 97 -11.73 -5.97 -9.38
C ARG A 97 -11.04 -7.27 -9.77
N ARG A 98 -11.07 -7.62 -11.06
CA ARG A 98 -10.23 -8.68 -11.62
C ARG A 98 -8.86 -8.08 -11.87
N THR A 99 -8.13 -7.85 -10.79
CA THR A 99 -6.74 -7.43 -10.87
C THR A 99 -5.89 -8.62 -11.30
N LEU A 100 -4.67 -8.33 -11.76
CA LEU A 100 -3.72 -9.38 -12.10
C LEU A 100 -3.19 -9.96 -10.79
N GLU A 101 -3.93 -10.88 -10.17
CA GLU A 101 -3.63 -11.47 -8.85
C GLU A 101 -2.18 -11.95 -8.75
N TYR A 102 -1.67 -12.57 -9.81
CA TYR A 102 -0.26 -12.98 -9.91
C TYR A 102 0.71 -11.79 -9.78
N VAL A 103 0.46 -10.68 -10.49
CA VAL A 103 1.31 -9.48 -10.42
C VAL A 103 1.18 -8.84 -9.05
N GLU A 104 -0.05 -8.72 -8.52
CA GLU A 104 -0.30 -8.13 -7.21
C GLU A 104 0.42 -8.89 -6.11
N GLN A 105 0.33 -10.22 -6.09
CA GLN A 105 1.01 -11.04 -5.09
C GLN A 105 2.53 -10.82 -5.14
N GLN A 106 3.12 -10.79 -6.34
CA GLN A 106 4.55 -10.50 -6.50
C GLN A 106 4.91 -9.09 -6.02
N THR A 107 4.11 -8.07 -6.35
CA THR A 107 4.35 -6.69 -5.91
C THR A 107 4.11 -6.48 -4.41
N SER A 108 3.23 -7.28 -3.79
CA SER A 108 2.89 -7.15 -2.38
C SER A 108 4.06 -7.53 -1.46
N ASN A 109 4.79 -8.60 -1.81
CA ASN A 109 5.97 -9.04 -1.07
C ASN A 109 7.07 -7.97 -1.13
N LEU A 110 7.31 -7.44 -2.33
CA LEU A 110 8.23 -6.32 -2.57
C LEU A 110 7.85 -5.07 -1.77
N GLN A 111 6.55 -4.80 -1.61
CA GLN A 111 6.08 -3.67 -0.83
C GLN A 111 6.22 -3.88 0.68
N LYS A 112 6.14 -5.12 1.17
CA LYS A 112 6.48 -5.47 2.56
C LYS A 112 7.96 -5.28 2.81
N GLU A 113 8.82 -5.78 1.91
CA GLU A 113 10.27 -5.58 2.00
C GLU A 113 10.65 -4.08 2.05
N ILE A 114 9.96 -3.21 1.30
CA ILE A 114 10.16 -1.76 1.41
C ILE A 114 9.86 -1.26 2.82
N SER A 115 8.70 -1.64 3.37
CA SER A 115 8.28 -1.22 4.71
C SER A 115 9.31 -1.65 5.76
N ASP A 116 9.79 -2.88 5.68
CA ASP A 116 10.78 -3.43 6.61
C ASP A 116 12.13 -2.70 6.50
N VAL A 117 12.58 -2.40 5.27
CA VAL A 117 13.82 -1.64 5.04
C VAL A 117 13.69 -0.21 5.57
N GLU A 118 12.56 0.45 5.37
CA GLU A 118 12.29 1.78 5.90
C GLU A 118 12.28 1.80 7.44
N GLU A 119 11.63 0.82 8.08
CA GLU A 119 11.59 0.69 9.54
C GLU A 119 12.98 0.44 10.12
N VAL A 120 13.75 -0.49 9.54
CA VAL A 120 15.12 -0.78 9.99
C VAL A 120 16.03 0.42 9.81
N ALA A 121 15.90 1.16 8.71
CA ALA A 121 16.73 2.32 8.44
C ALA A 121 16.38 3.50 9.37
N ARG A 122 15.09 3.71 9.67
CA ARG A 122 14.64 4.69 10.68
C ARG A 122 15.12 4.32 12.07
N ALA A 123 15.00 3.06 12.48
CA ALA A 123 15.46 2.61 13.80
C ALA A 123 16.97 2.82 13.99
N LYS A 124 17.78 2.59 12.94
CA LYS A 124 19.23 2.89 12.98
C LYS A 124 19.52 4.38 13.11
N MET A 125 18.76 5.23 12.41
CA MET A 125 18.89 6.68 12.53
C MET A 125 18.59 7.14 13.96
N ASP A 126 17.49 6.67 14.54
CA ASP A 126 17.10 7.01 15.91
C ASP A 126 18.16 6.51 16.91
N GLU A 127 18.70 5.31 16.74
CA GLU A 127 19.79 4.78 17.58
C GLU A 127 21.07 5.64 17.48
N GLU A 128 21.43 6.13 16.29
CA GLU A 128 22.56 7.04 16.14
C GLU A 128 22.31 8.38 16.83
N ILE A 129 21.13 8.96 16.66
CA ILE A 129 20.75 10.23 17.32
C ILE A 129 20.82 10.08 18.84
N ASP A 130 20.24 9.01 19.40
CA ASP A 130 20.28 8.72 20.84
C ASP A 130 21.71 8.60 21.39
N LYS A 131 22.61 7.93 20.63
CA LYS A 131 24.03 7.82 21.02
C LYS A 131 24.72 9.17 21.02
N TYR A 132 24.43 10.01 20.02
CA TYR A 132 24.97 11.36 19.95
C TYR A 132 24.46 12.24 21.09
N GLU A 133 23.15 12.21 21.39
CA GLU A 133 22.54 12.96 22.50
C GLU A 133 23.15 12.58 23.85
N LYS A 134 23.30 11.29 24.15
CA LYS A 134 23.95 10.82 25.38
C LYS A 134 25.39 11.31 25.50
N GLY A 135 26.17 11.26 24.42
CA GLY A 135 27.53 11.79 24.41
C GLY A 135 27.61 13.31 24.64
N GLN A 136 26.59 14.06 24.21
CA GLN A 136 26.48 15.50 24.50
C GLN A 136 26.13 15.77 25.96
N GLU A 137 25.20 15.02 26.53
CA GLU A 137 24.85 15.11 27.95
C GLU A 137 26.05 14.82 28.85
N GLU A 138 26.84 13.78 28.55
CA GLU A 138 28.07 13.45 29.26
C GLU A 138 29.09 14.61 29.21
N ALA A 139 29.28 15.22 28.04
CA ALA A 139 30.20 16.35 27.86
C ALA A 139 29.75 17.61 28.63
N ILE A 140 28.43 17.85 28.72
CA ILE A 140 27.87 18.94 29.53
C ILE A 140 28.07 18.64 31.02
N ALA A 141 27.81 17.41 31.46
CA ALA A 141 27.97 16.97 32.84
C ALA A 141 29.42 17.08 33.33
N GLU A 142 30.41 16.74 32.47
CA GLU A 142 31.83 16.88 32.79
C GLU A 142 32.23 18.34 33.06
N LEU A 143 31.73 19.29 32.25
CA LEU A 143 31.94 20.72 32.50
C LEU A 143 31.19 21.23 33.73
N GLU A 144 30.00 20.71 34.01
CA GLU A 144 29.24 21.03 35.23
C GLU A 144 29.93 20.52 36.50
N ALA A 145 30.61 19.37 36.44
CA ALA A 145 31.36 18.81 37.56
C ALA A 145 32.69 19.55 37.84
N ASN A 146 33.25 20.26 36.85
CA ASN A 146 34.54 20.92 37.00
C ASN A 146 34.47 22.15 37.93
N THR A 147 35.16 22.11 39.08
CA THR A 147 35.09 23.12 40.15
C THR A 147 36.14 24.23 40.07
N GLU A 148 37.05 24.19 39.08
CA GLU A 148 38.16 25.16 38.98
C GLU A 148 37.77 26.52 38.36
N MET A 149 36.58 26.65 37.78
CA MET A 149 36.14 27.87 37.08
C MET A 149 35.27 28.80 37.93
N ASP A 150 35.45 30.11 37.76
CA ASP A 150 34.56 31.15 38.27
C ASP A 150 33.11 30.98 37.78
N ALA A 151 32.13 31.23 38.65
CA ALA A 151 30.72 30.89 38.43
C ALA A 151 30.09 31.61 37.23
N ASN A 152 30.51 32.85 36.95
CA ASN A 152 30.02 33.61 35.79
C ASN A 152 30.68 33.15 34.49
N SER A 153 31.99 32.90 34.55
CA SER A 153 32.77 32.38 33.40
C SER A 153 32.30 30.98 32.98
N LYS A 154 31.94 30.14 33.96
CA LYS A 154 31.34 28.81 33.74
C LYS A 154 29.99 28.90 33.03
N ARG A 155 29.09 29.81 33.45
CA ARG A 155 27.78 30.00 32.80
C ARG A 155 27.88 30.38 31.33
N VAL A 156 28.75 31.33 30.99
CA VAL A 156 28.94 31.77 29.59
C VAL A 156 29.48 30.63 28.73
N ARG A 157 30.48 29.90 29.24
CA ARG A 157 31.09 28.78 28.51
C ARG A 157 30.11 27.62 28.30
N LEU A 158 29.26 27.37 29.28
CA LEU A 158 28.23 26.33 29.22
C LEU A 158 27.12 26.69 28.21
N GLN A 159 26.71 27.97 28.14
CA GLN A 159 25.79 28.44 27.10
C GLN A 159 26.39 28.30 25.69
N GLN A 160 27.64 28.73 25.50
CA GLN A 160 28.35 28.58 24.21
C GLN A 160 28.44 27.11 23.79
N MET A 161 28.83 26.23 24.71
CA MET A 161 28.91 24.80 24.42
C MET A 161 27.55 24.21 24.06
N ARG A 162 26.48 24.57 24.79
CA ARG A 162 25.11 24.11 24.47
C ARG A 162 24.67 24.54 23.07
N GLU A 163 24.99 25.76 22.65
CA GLU A 163 24.71 26.24 21.29
C GLU A 163 25.52 25.47 20.24
N GLU A 164 26.82 25.25 20.46
CA GLU A 164 27.66 24.46 19.55
C GLU A 164 27.18 23.01 19.42
N LEU A 165 26.84 22.36 20.54
CA LEU A 165 26.33 21.00 20.58
C LEU A 165 24.98 20.89 19.87
N ARG A 166 24.10 21.88 20.07
CA ARG A 166 22.81 21.97 19.36
C ARG A 166 23.00 22.09 17.84
N ASN A 167 23.89 22.97 17.39
CA ASN A 167 24.17 23.15 15.95
C ASN A 167 24.80 21.89 15.35
N LYS A 168 25.68 21.20 16.09
CA LYS A 168 26.27 19.93 15.67
C LYS A 168 25.24 18.81 15.61
N LEU A 169 24.31 18.75 16.57
CA LEU A 169 23.21 17.78 16.58
C LEU A 169 22.29 18.00 15.39
N GLU A 170 21.91 19.25 15.12
CA GLU A 170 21.08 19.61 13.96
C GLU A 170 21.76 19.23 12.65
N SER A 171 23.03 19.62 12.46
CA SER A 171 23.79 19.22 11.27
C SER A 171 23.93 17.70 11.13
N ARG A 172 24.09 16.97 12.24
CA ARG A 172 24.21 15.51 12.21
C ARG A 172 22.86 14.85 11.88
N ARG A 173 21.77 15.39 12.42
CA ARG A 173 20.41 14.95 12.12
C ARG A 173 20.10 15.13 10.63
N ASP A 174 20.41 16.30 10.07
CA ASP A 174 20.21 16.59 8.64
C ASP A 174 21.03 15.65 7.75
N GLU A 175 22.28 15.36 8.13
CA GLU A 175 23.15 14.41 7.42
C GLU A 175 22.55 13.00 7.44
N LEU A 176 22.09 12.54 8.62
CA LEU A 176 21.47 11.23 8.78
C LEU A 176 20.14 11.12 8.03
N GLU A 177 19.31 12.15 8.07
CA GLU A 177 18.05 12.21 7.34
C GLU A 177 18.29 12.19 5.82
N THR A 178 19.29 12.93 5.33
CA THR A 178 19.71 12.90 3.92
C THR A 178 20.18 11.50 3.52
N ASN A 179 21.04 10.87 4.33
CA ASN A 179 21.54 9.52 4.09
C ASN A 179 20.42 8.48 4.09
N LEU A 180 19.47 8.58 5.02
CA LEU A 180 18.29 7.73 5.10
C LEU A 180 17.43 7.89 3.84
N ASN A 181 17.11 9.13 3.46
CA ASN A 181 16.32 9.43 2.27
C ASN A 181 16.99 8.92 0.99
N ASP A 182 18.31 9.05 0.88
CA ASP A 182 19.08 8.52 -0.25
C ASP A 182 19.09 7.00 -0.30
N GLN A 183 19.17 6.32 0.86
CA GLN A 183 19.07 4.87 0.95
C GLN A 183 17.67 4.39 0.52
N ILE A 184 16.62 4.96 1.11
CA ILE A 184 15.22 4.66 0.76
C ILE A 184 14.99 4.90 -0.73
N ARG A 185 15.54 5.99 -1.29
CA ARG A 185 15.44 6.29 -2.71
C ARG A 185 16.14 5.23 -3.58
N LYS A 186 17.36 4.81 -3.22
CA LYS A 186 18.12 3.79 -3.97
C LYS A 186 17.40 2.44 -3.95
N GLU A 187 16.92 2.01 -2.80
CA GLU A 187 16.18 0.76 -2.68
C GLU A 187 14.83 0.84 -3.40
N GLY A 188 14.10 1.96 -3.28
CA GLY A 188 12.88 2.21 -4.04
C GLY A 188 13.08 2.27 -5.57
N LEU A 189 14.27 2.61 -6.06
CA LEU A 189 14.61 2.53 -7.48
C LEU A 189 14.87 1.09 -7.94
N ARG A 190 15.64 0.32 -7.16
CA ARG A 190 15.86 -1.12 -7.41
C ARG A 190 14.54 -1.86 -7.45
N MET A 191 13.68 -1.58 -6.47
CA MET A 191 12.38 -2.21 -6.36
C MET A 191 11.46 -1.92 -7.55
N ARG A 192 11.42 -0.66 -8.00
CA ARG A 192 10.70 -0.29 -9.23
C ARG A 192 11.23 -1.00 -10.48
N GLN A 193 12.50 -1.41 -10.51
CA GLN A 193 13.03 -2.21 -11.62
C GLN A 193 12.54 -3.66 -11.53
N GLU A 194 12.43 -4.22 -10.33
CA GLU A 194 11.93 -5.57 -10.11
C GLU A 194 10.45 -5.70 -10.45
N ILE A 195 9.61 -4.77 -9.98
CA ILE A 195 8.19 -4.70 -10.38
C ILE A 195 8.06 -4.67 -11.90
N ARG A 196 8.81 -3.79 -12.57
CA ARG A 196 8.81 -3.69 -14.04
C ARG A 196 9.32 -4.95 -14.72
N ARG A 197 10.18 -5.75 -14.08
CA ARG A 197 10.65 -7.03 -14.63
C ARG A 197 9.52 -8.07 -14.62
N VAL A 198 8.73 -8.12 -13.54
CA VAL A 198 7.55 -8.98 -13.44
C VAL A 198 6.52 -8.59 -14.48
N GLU A 199 6.18 -7.29 -14.57
CA GLU A 199 5.23 -6.76 -15.55
C GLU A 199 5.65 -7.07 -16.98
N ARG A 200 6.92 -6.79 -17.34
CA ARG A 200 7.43 -7.06 -18.69
C ARG A 200 7.35 -8.54 -19.06
N ARG A 201 7.60 -9.45 -18.12
CA ARG A 201 7.49 -10.89 -18.38
C ARG A 201 6.06 -11.27 -18.73
N VAL A 202 5.10 -10.79 -17.95
CA VAL A 202 3.66 -11.02 -18.20
C VAL A 202 3.23 -10.40 -19.52
N GLN A 203 3.63 -9.16 -19.80
CA GLN A 203 3.35 -8.48 -21.07
C GLN A 203 3.95 -9.22 -22.27
N LEU A 204 5.18 -9.74 -22.14
CA LEU A 204 5.83 -10.50 -23.20
C LEU A 204 5.07 -11.78 -23.51
N PHE A 205 4.63 -12.54 -22.49
CA PHE A 205 3.78 -13.70 -22.74
C PHE A 205 2.44 -13.31 -23.37
N ALA A 206 1.81 -12.23 -22.90
CA ALA A 206 0.54 -11.76 -23.44
C ALA A 206 0.62 -11.37 -24.94
N TRP A 207 1.76 -10.88 -25.42
CA TRP A 207 1.96 -10.53 -26.82
C TRP A 207 2.51 -11.68 -27.68
N VAL A 208 3.47 -12.44 -27.14
CA VAL A 208 4.17 -13.48 -27.89
C VAL A 208 3.29 -14.71 -28.06
N VAL A 209 2.53 -15.12 -27.04
CA VAL A 209 1.72 -16.34 -27.11
C VAL A 209 0.69 -16.26 -28.26
N PRO A 210 -0.13 -15.20 -28.40
CA PRO A 210 -1.06 -15.08 -29.52
C PRO A 210 -0.38 -15.04 -30.89
N ALA A 211 0.81 -14.43 -30.99
CA ALA A 211 1.54 -14.33 -32.25
C ALA A 211 2.20 -15.65 -32.69
N VAL A 212 2.65 -16.47 -31.74
CA VAL A 212 3.34 -17.74 -32.01
C VAL A 212 2.38 -18.83 -32.45
N ILE A 213 1.16 -18.88 -31.89
CA ILE A 213 0.16 -19.91 -32.23
C ILE A 213 -0.08 -20.05 -33.76
N PRO A 214 -0.39 -18.98 -34.54
CA PRO A 214 -0.62 -19.12 -35.97
C PRO A 214 0.65 -19.47 -36.75
N ILE A 215 1.82 -19.00 -36.31
CA ILE A 215 3.11 -19.32 -36.96
C ILE A 215 3.42 -20.82 -36.80
N CYS A 216 3.22 -21.35 -35.60
CA CYS A 216 3.39 -22.78 -35.33
C CYS A 216 2.42 -23.63 -36.14
N LEU A 217 1.13 -23.24 -36.23
CA LEU A 217 0.15 -23.92 -37.08
C LEU A 217 0.57 -23.88 -38.55
N GLY A 218 1.00 -22.73 -39.06
CA GLY A 218 1.47 -22.59 -40.45
C GLY A 218 2.66 -23.51 -40.75
N MET A 219 3.68 -23.51 -39.89
CA MET A 219 4.84 -24.41 -40.05
C MET A 219 4.44 -25.89 -39.96
N PHE A 220 3.53 -26.23 -39.04
CA PHE A 220 3.03 -27.60 -38.90
C PHE A 220 2.34 -28.09 -40.18
N PHE A 221 1.45 -27.29 -40.78
CA PHE A 221 0.80 -27.63 -42.04
C PHE A 221 1.79 -27.75 -43.20
N LEU A 222 2.82 -26.91 -43.23
CA LEU A 222 3.85 -26.94 -44.28
C LEU A 222 4.72 -28.20 -44.17
N GLY A 223 5.04 -28.63 -42.94
CA GLY A 223 5.71 -29.91 -42.69
C GLY A 223 4.87 -31.12 -43.08
N LEU A 224 3.57 -31.14 -42.73
CA LEU A 224 2.64 -32.18 -43.16
C LEU A 224 2.55 -32.26 -44.69
N ARG A 225 2.51 -31.10 -45.36
CA ARG A 225 2.50 -31.04 -46.83
C ARG A 225 3.77 -31.64 -47.43
N GLY A 226 4.95 -31.29 -46.90
CA GLY A 226 6.23 -31.81 -47.40
C GLY A 226 6.36 -33.34 -47.25
N LEU A 227 5.87 -33.90 -46.14
CA LEU A 227 5.83 -35.35 -45.93
C LEU A 227 4.88 -36.04 -46.91
N ALA A 228 3.71 -35.46 -47.16
CA ALA A 228 2.76 -35.98 -48.15
C ALA A 228 3.34 -35.96 -49.58
N GLU A 229 4.04 -34.89 -49.95
CA GLU A 229 4.73 -34.80 -51.26
C GLU A 229 5.81 -35.87 -51.40
N SER A 230 6.57 -36.18 -50.33
CA SER A 230 7.60 -37.23 -50.35
C SER A 230 7.04 -38.65 -50.55
N ASN A 231 5.81 -38.92 -50.11
CA ASN A 231 5.12 -40.20 -50.30
C ASN A 231 4.48 -40.36 -51.70
N SER A 232 4.33 -39.26 -52.44
CA SER A 232 3.73 -39.27 -53.80
C SER A 232 4.72 -39.58 -54.92
N VAL A 233 6.02 -39.68 -54.61
CA VAL A 233 7.06 -40.04 -55.59
C VAL A 233 7.18 -41.56 -55.67
N ASN A 234 6.74 -42.12 -56.79
CA ASN A 234 6.88 -43.54 -57.11
C ASN A 234 8.37 -43.96 -57.09
N PRO A 235 8.77 -45.00 -56.32
CA PRO A 235 10.18 -45.39 -56.13
C PRO A 235 10.93 -45.75 -57.44
N SER A 236 10.20 -45.93 -58.54
CA SER A 236 10.73 -46.28 -59.87
C SER A 236 11.37 -45.13 -60.67
N ARG A 237 11.49 -43.91 -60.11
CA ARG A 237 12.17 -42.77 -60.75
C ARG A 237 13.40 -42.23 -60.00
N ARG A 238 13.97 -42.97 -59.04
CA ARG A 238 15.31 -42.67 -58.50
C ARG A 238 16.37 -43.27 -59.41
N ARG A 239 16.96 -42.44 -60.28
CA ARG A 239 18.25 -42.66 -60.94
C ARG A 239 19.20 -41.59 -60.47
#